data_AF-A0A077ZRI4-F1
#
_entry.id   AF-A0A077ZRI4-F1
#
_cell.length_a   1.000
_cell.length_b   1.000
_cell.length_c   1.000
_cell.angle_alpha   90.00
_cell.angle_beta   90.00
_cell.angle_gamma   90.00
#
_symmetry.space_group_name_H-M   'P 1'
#
loop_
_entity.id
_entity.type
_entity.pdbx_description
1 polymer ?
#
loop_
_entity_poly.entity_id
_entity_poly.type
_entity_poly.pdbx_seq_one_letter_code
_entity_poly.pdbx_strand_id
1 'polypeptide(L)'
;MYFTIFKKILIGSIALTILLLGILSIVNDNSKFLGSEEYLGNQNLLKQQNFISKQEVDQISSQLKNNGDSIELPQKLQIGAKKPTAINYDYSWLKSQVSSLQSQIISTYQSRVDAHINTDKVIYRPNDVIFIEVLFLESFNKTPIALSAKDTYFSYYYVTVDITDPSGTVLLSSSQQVQNSTVAVNFKVPQKAVGGEYSISVYSYSLARTTKIFRVRDYPRDELVITSLTSLDSYKPGQTIDGKINVQQANGEAFESDSLPTFEYSLDFSSPTQQLVEVRNQALSKDGSGYFSIEIPTDCDINILPIAFKSTRSIHY
;
A
#
# COMPACT_ATOMS: atom_id res chain seq x y z
N MET A 1 -20.70 5.81 41.68
CA MET A 1 -19.83 5.07 40.74
C MET A 1 -20.33 5.06 39.29
N TYR A 2 -21.65 5.17 39.03
CA TYR A 2 -22.21 5.17 37.66
C TYR A 2 -22.01 6.45 36.82
N PHE A 3 -21.68 7.59 37.46
CA PHE A 3 -21.60 8.88 36.76
C PHE A 3 -20.31 9.05 35.93
N THR A 4 -19.25 8.31 36.24
CA THR A 4 -17.95 8.44 35.57
C THR A 4 -17.87 7.63 34.27
N ILE A 5 -18.67 6.58 34.14
CA ILE A 5 -18.70 5.69 32.96
C ILE A 5 -19.44 6.37 31.80
N PHE A 6 -20.53 7.09 32.09
CA PHE A 6 -21.30 7.81 31.07
C PHE A 6 -20.51 8.94 30.40
N LYS A 7 -19.61 9.62 31.15
CA LYS A 7 -18.79 10.71 30.61
C LYS A 7 -17.75 10.21 29.58
N LYS A 8 -17.22 9.00 29.75
CA LYS A 8 -16.24 8.40 28.81
C LYS A 8 -16.89 7.93 27.50
N ILE A 9 -18.12 7.42 27.56
CA ILE A 9 -18.87 6.96 26.38
C ILE A 9 -19.30 8.17 25.52
N LEU A 10 -19.71 9.28 26.15
CA LEU A 10 -20.13 10.48 25.43
C LEU A 10 -18.95 11.18 24.71
N ILE A 11 -17.77 11.22 25.32
CA ILE A 11 -16.56 11.83 24.72
C ILE A 11 -16.07 10.99 23.52
N GLY A 12 -16.16 9.65 23.61
CA GLY A 12 -15.80 8.77 22.49
C GLY A 12 -16.70 8.94 21.26
N SER A 13 -18.00 9.16 21.47
CA SER A 13 -18.95 9.35 20.37
C SER A 13 -18.79 10.69 19.65
N ILE A 14 -18.45 11.76 20.37
CA ILE A 14 -18.16 13.08 19.78
C ILE A 14 -16.87 13.05 18.95
N ALA A 15 -15.82 12.37 19.44
CA ALA A 15 -14.57 12.22 18.70
C ALA A 15 -14.73 11.46 17.38
N LEU A 16 -15.57 10.40 17.37
CA LEU A 16 -15.86 9.63 16.15
C LEU A 16 -16.65 10.44 15.11
N THR A 17 -17.54 11.33 15.58
CA THR A 17 -18.36 12.18 14.70
C THR A 17 -17.53 13.29 14.04
N ILE A 18 -16.55 13.86 14.76
CA ILE A 18 -15.63 14.86 14.22
C ILE A 18 -14.68 14.23 13.18
N LEU A 19 -14.23 12.99 13.41
CA LEU A 19 -13.39 12.26 12.45
C LEU A 19 -14.12 11.97 11.13
N LEU A 20 -15.41 11.59 11.20
CA LEU A 20 -16.23 11.29 10.03
C LEU A 20 -16.50 12.54 9.16
N LEU A 21 -16.67 13.71 9.80
CA LEU A 21 -16.83 14.98 9.10
C LEU A 21 -15.54 15.48 8.43
N GLY A 22 -14.38 15.19 9.02
CA GLY A 22 -13.07 15.49 8.42
C GLY A 22 -12.81 14.71 7.14
N ILE A 23 -13.17 13.43 7.09
CA ILE A 23 -12.98 12.57 5.91
C ILE A 23 -13.89 13.02 4.75
N LEU A 24 -15.12 13.49 5.04
CA LEU A 24 -16.01 14.01 4.00
C LEU A 24 -15.53 15.35 3.42
N SER A 25 -14.82 16.17 4.20
CA SER A 25 -14.23 17.44 3.74
C SER A 25 -13.04 17.22 2.79
N ILE A 26 -12.26 16.16 2.98
CA ILE A 26 -11.09 15.86 2.13
C ILE A 26 -11.52 15.37 0.74
N VAL A 27 -12.69 14.75 0.61
CA VAL A 27 -13.20 14.27 -0.70
C VAL A 27 -13.64 15.42 -1.61
N ASN A 28 -13.92 16.62 -1.07
CA ASN A 28 -14.45 17.73 -1.86
C ASN A 28 -13.41 18.74 -2.37
N ASP A 29 -12.13 18.62 -1.96
CA ASP A 29 -11.07 19.59 -2.31
C ASP A 29 -10.04 19.10 -3.35
N ASN A 30 -10.25 17.92 -3.96
CA ASN A 30 -9.36 17.39 -5.00
C ASN A 30 -9.50 18.06 -6.39
N SER A 31 -10.18 19.21 -6.51
CA SER A 31 -10.33 19.90 -7.81
C SER A 31 -9.15 20.80 -8.21
N LYS A 32 -8.08 20.88 -7.41
CA LYS A 32 -6.95 21.82 -7.65
C LYS A 32 -5.57 21.18 -7.79
N PHE A 33 -5.47 19.85 -7.92
CA PHE A 33 -4.16 19.16 -7.96
C PHE A 33 -3.79 18.52 -9.31
N LEU A 34 -4.17 19.14 -10.43
CA LEU A 34 -3.55 18.82 -11.73
C LEU A 34 -3.12 20.11 -12.42
N GLY A 35 -1.83 20.39 -12.31
CA GLY A 35 -1.13 21.39 -13.10
C GLY A 35 -0.98 20.93 -14.56
N SER A 36 -1.19 21.89 -15.44
CA SER A 36 -0.58 22.08 -16.77
C SER A 36 0.26 20.94 -17.36
N GLU A 37 -0.29 20.30 -18.40
CA GLU A 37 0.50 19.98 -19.60
C GLU A 37 -0.31 20.38 -20.84
N GLU A 38 0.35 21.09 -21.75
CA GLU A 38 -0.16 21.48 -23.06
C GLU A 38 -0.39 20.23 -23.93
N TYR A 39 -1.65 20.00 -24.32
CA TYR A 39 -1.96 19.20 -25.51
C TYR A 39 -2.95 19.96 -26.39
N LEU A 40 -2.44 20.49 -27.50
CA LEU A 40 -3.23 20.92 -28.64
C LEU A 40 -3.89 19.71 -29.29
N GLY A 41 -5.22 19.61 -29.21
CA GLY A 41 -5.96 18.68 -30.06
C GLY A 41 -7.37 18.35 -29.57
N ASN A 42 -8.36 18.80 -30.33
CA ASN A 42 -9.77 18.37 -30.33
C ASN A 42 -10.72 18.91 -29.24
N GLN A 43 -11.25 20.11 -29.51
CA GLN A 43 -12.30 20.83 -28.76
C GLN A 43 -13.74 20.29 -28.99
N ASN A 44 -13.96 18.97 -29.09
CA ASN A 44 -15.31 18.44 -29.36
C ASN A 44 -15.83 17.35 -28.40
N LEU A 45 -15.22 17.11 -27.24
CA LEU A 45 -15.66 16.07 -26.30
C LEU A 45 -16.11 16.54 -24.91
N LEU A 46 -16.18 17.86 -24.65
CA LEU A 46 -16.69 18.42 -23.39
C LEU A 46 -18.14 18.94 -23.46
N LYS A 47 -18.96 18.41 -24.38
CA LYS A 47 -20.40 18.68 -24.43
C LYS A 47 -21.20 17.44 -24.09
N GLN A 48 -21.10 16.96 -22.86
CA GLN A 48 -22.13 16.10 -22.23
C GLN A 48 -21.91 15.96 -20.72
N GLN A 49 -21.71 17.08 -20.02
CA GLN A 49 -22.20 17.17 -18.66
C GLN A 49 -23.56 17.86 -18.75
N ASN A 50 -24.63 17.06 -18.77
CA ASN A 50 -25.98 17.56 -18.61
C ASN A 50 -26.13 18.03 -17.17
N PHE A 51 -25.66 19.25 -16.91
CA PHE A 51 -26.13 20.01 -15.77
C PHE A 51 -27.63 20.20 -15.98
N ILE A 52 -28.42 19.71 -15.02
CA ILE A 52 -29.84 19.98 -14.98
C ILE A 52 -30.00 21.49 -15.08
N SER A 53 -30.61 21.92 -16.18
CA SER A 53 -30.80 23.33 -16.45
C SER A 53 -31.71 23.92 -15.38
N LYS A 54 -31.57 25.22 -15.11
CA LYS A 54 -32.47 25.92 -14.17
C LYS A 54 -33.94 25.74 -14.54
N GLN A 55 -34.24 25.62 -15.84
CA GLN A 55 -35.59 25.33 -16.33
C GLN A 55 -36.07 23.92 -15.96
N GLU A 56 -35.22 22.90 -16.01
CA GLU A 56 -35.57 21.54 -15.56
C GLU A 56 -35.78 21.49 -14.05
N VAL A 57 -34.99 22.24 -13.27
CA VAL A 57 -35.22 22.40 -11.81
C VAL A 57 -36.56 23.08 -11.53
N ASP A 58 -36.91 24.11 -12.29
CA ASP A 58 -38.19 24.82 -12.16
C ASP A 58 -39.38 23.95 -12.60
N GLN A 59 -39.19 23.07 -13.59
CA GLN A 59 -40.18 22.07 -14.01
C GLN A 59 -40.40 20.99 -12.95
N ILE A 60 -39.32 20.47 -12.34
CA ILE A 60 -39.43 19.51 -11.22
C ILE A 60 -40.13 20.18 -10.02
N SER A 61 -39.78 21.43 -9.74
CA SER A 61 -40.39 22.21 -8.65
C SER A 61 -41.88 22.49 -8.86
N SER A 62 -42.30 22.70 -10.12
CA SER A 62 -43.72 22.89 -10.46
C SER A 62 -44.51 21.58 -10.47
N GLN A 63 -43.89 20.46 -10.84
CA GLN A 63 -44.50 19.13 -10.72
C GLN A 63 -44.72 18.73 -9.25
N LEU A 64 -43.81 19.11 -8.35
CA LEU A 64 -43.94 18.87 -6.91
C LEU A 64 -45.07 19.68 -6.26
N LYS A 65 -45.35 20.91 -6.73
CA LYS A 65 -46.47 21.74 -6.23
C LYS A 65 -47.85 21.17 -6.56
N ASN A 66 -47.98 20.37 -7.62
CA ASN A 66 -49.26 19.78 -8.01
C ASN A 66 -49.65 18.54 -7.18
N ASN A 67 -48.71 17.98 -6.41
CA ASN A 67 -48.95 16.82 -5.54
C ASN A 67 -49.34 17.19 -4.10
N GLY A 68 -49.70 18.45 -3.83
CA GLY A 68 -50.33 18.87 -2.57
C GLY A 68 -49.38 19.21 -1.41
N ASP A 69 -48.08 18.93 -1.52
CA ASP A 69 -47.11 19.27 -0.49
C ASP A 69 -46.42 20.61 -0.80
N SER A 70 -46.94 21.68 -0.21
CA SER A 70 -46.32 23.01 -0.26
C SER A 70 -45.03 23.03 0.57
N ILE A 71 -43.87 22.95 -0.09
CA ILE A 71 -42.58 23.26 0.53
C ILE A 71 -42.32 24.76 0.38
N GLU A 72 -42.49 25.52 1.45
CA GLU A 72 -41.97 26.90 1.52
C GLU A 72 -40.44 26.84 1.62
N LEU A 73 -39.75 27.41 0.62
CA LEU A 73 -38.31 27.68 0.72
C LEU A 73 -38.07 28.71 1.83
N PRO A 74 -37.15 28.48 2.77
CA PRO A 74 -36.95 29.39 3.90
C PRO A 74 -36.53 30.76 3.40
N GLN A 75 -37.32 31.76 3.80
CA GLN A 75 -37.12 33.17 3.52
C GLN A 75 -35.72 33.64 3.96
N LYS A 76 -35.18 34.61 3.19
CA LYS A 76 -33.96 35.42 3.43
C LYS A 76 -33.38 35.28 4.84
N LEU A 77 -32.15 34.77 4.92
CA LEU A 77 -31.29 34.77 6.12
C LEU A 77 -31.23 36.18 6.72
N GLN A 78 -32.01 36.44 7.78
CA GLN A 78 -31.80 37.59 8.64
C GLN A 78 -30.61 37.28 9.55
N ILE A 79 -29.58 38.13 9.46
CA ILE A 79 -28.37 38.06 10.29
C ILE A 79 -28.75 38.52 11.70
N GLY A 80 -29.28 37.59 12.47
CA GLY A 80 -29.46 37.66 13.91
C GLY A 80 -29.39 36.24 14.41
N ALA A 81 -28.58 35.97 15.43
CA ALA A 81 -28.27 34.63 15.93
C ALA A 81 -29.51 33.92 16.50
N LYS A 82 -30.41 33.49 15.62
CA LYS A 82 -31.49 32.57 15.92
C LYS A 82 -30.81 31.21 16.08
N LYS A 83 -31.00 30.58 17.24
CA LYS A 83 -30.54 29.20 17.52
C LYS A 83 -30.79 28.35 16.26
N PRO A 84 -29.77 27.66 15.71
CA PRO A 84 -29.92 26.93 14.47
C PRO A 84 -31.10 25.98 14.61
N THR A 85 -32.14 26.20 13.82
CA THR A 85 -33.29 25.30 13.74
C THR A 85 -32.72 23.94 13.34
N ALA A 86 -32.94 22.92 14.17
CA ALA A 86 -32.49 21.57 13.84
C ALA A 86 -33.14 21.16 12.52
N ILE A 87 -32.33 21.07 11.46
CA ILE A 87 -32.78 20.55 10.17
C ILE A 87 -32.83 19.03 10.35
N ASN A 88 -34.04 18.50 10.52
CA ASN A 88 -34.26 17.05 10.51
C ASN A 88 -34.27 16.60 9.06
N TYR A 89 -33.17 15.99 8.62
CA TYR A 89 -33.12 15.32 7.34
C TYR A 89 -33.84 13.97 7.45
N ASP A 90 -34.78 13.71 6.55
CA ASP A 90 -35.33 12.37 6.40
C ASP A 90 -34.29 11.46 5.73
N TYR A 91 -33.60 10.69 6.56
CA TYR A 91 -32.59 9.73 6.12
C TYR A 91 -33.18 8.65 5.21
N SER A 92 -34.46 8.32 5.36
CA SER A 92 -35.12 7.31 4.53
C SER A 92 -35.36 7.81 3.11
N TRP A 93 -35.80 9.07 2.98
CA TRP A 93 -35.92 9.75 1.68
C TRP A 93 -34.58 9.86 0.98
N LEU A 94 -33.53 10.34 1.69
CA LEU A 94 -32.19 10.47 1.11
C LEU A 94 -31.65 9.13 0.62
N LYS A 95 -31.83 8.06 1.41
CA LYS A 95 -31.43 6.70 1.03
C LYS A 95 -32.20 6.22 -0.21
N SER A 96 -33.50 6.51 -0.30
CA SER A 96 -34.32 6.18 -1.48
C SER A 96 -33.86 6.91 -2.74
N GLN A 97 -33.55 8.21 -2.64
CA GLN A 97 -33.03 8.99 -3.78
C GLN A 97 -31.68 8.46 -4.25
N VAL A 98 -30.77 8.17 -3.31
CA VAL A 98 -29.46 7.57 -3.64
C VAL A 98 -29.64 6.21 -4.32
N SER A 99 -30.50 5.34 -3.80
CA SER A 99 -30.78 4.03 -4.43
C SER A 99 -31.41 4.15 -5.82
N SER A 100 -32.32 5.10 -6.03
CA SER A 100 -32.95 5.34 -7.34
C SER A 100 -31.93 5.82 -8.36
N LEU A 101 -31.11 6.81 -8.01
CA LEU A 101 -30.02 7.30 -8.86
C LEU A 101 -29.01 6.17 -9.16
N GLN A 102 -28.68 5.35 -8.17
CA GLN A 102 -27.80 4.20 -8.34
C GLN A 102 -28.35 3.22 -9.38
N SER A 103 -29.64 2.88 -9.31
CA SER A 103 -30.27 1.96 -10.29
C SER A 103 -30.37 2.50 -11.72
N GLN A 104 -30.32 3.83 -11.90
CA GLN A 104 -30.34 4.46 -13.22
C GLN A 104 -28.96 4.45 -13.89
N ILE A 105 -27.89 4.54 -13.09
CA ILE A 105 -26.51 4.62 -13.60
C ILE A 105 -25.88 3.22 -13.74
N ILE A 106 -26.20 2.30 -12.82
CA ILE A 106 -25.62 0.96 -12.76
C ILE A 106 -26.76 -0.05 -12.68
N SER A 107 -26.75 -1.04 -13.57
CA SER A 107 -27.67 -2.19 -13.46
C SER A 107 -27.48 -2.87 -12.10
N THR A 108 -28.51 -2.82 -11.26
CA THR A 108 -28.56 -3.49 -9.96
C THR A 108 -28.99 -4.95 -10.07
N TYR A 109 -29.25 -5.45 -11.28
CA TYR A 109 -29.71 -6.82 -11.52
C TYR A 109 -28.59 -7.87 -11.43
N GLN A 110 -27.32 -7.45 -11.44
CA GLN A 110 -26.19 -8.34 -11.26
C GLN A 110 -25.30 -7.83 -10.13
N SER A 111 -25.11 -8.67 -9.13
CA SER A 111 -24.15 -8.42 -8.06
C SER A 111 -22.75 -8.28 -8.65
N ARG A 112 -22.09 -7.14 -8.38
CA ARG A 112 -20.71 -6.90 -8.79
C ARG A 112 -19.81 -7.19 -7.60
N VAL A 113 -18.89 -8.13 -7.80
CA VAL A 113 -17.95 -8.55 -6.76
C VAL A 113 -16.58 -7.96 -7.07
N ASP A 114 -15.97 -7.39 -6.04
CA ASP A 114 -14.59 -6.94 -6.01
C ASP A 114 -13.77 -7.95 -5.20
N ALA A 115 -12.53 -8.22 -5.62
CA ALA A 115 -11.64 -9.18 -4.96
C ALA A 115 -10.33 -8.50 -4.58
N HIS A 116 -9.88 -8.76 -3.35
CA HIS A 116 -8.60 -8.29 -2.84
C HIS A 116 -7.72 -9.49 -2.48
N ILE A 117 -6.57 -9.61 -3.13
CA ILE A 117 -5.63 -10.70 -2.92
C ILE A 117 -4.53 -10.24 -1.97
N ASN A 118 -4.27 -11.02 -0.93
CA ASN A 118 -3.17 -10.82 0.00
C ASN A 118 -2.30 -12.07 0.11
N THR A 119 -1.04 -11.85 0.49
CA THR A 119 -0.03 -12.90 0.66
C THR A 119 0.80 -12.60 1.91
N ASP A 120 1.40 -13.61 2.53
CA ASP A 120 2.20 -13.45 3.76
C ASP A 120 3.51 -12.67 3.52
N LYS A 121 4.10 -12.80 2.32
CA LYS A 121 5.29 -12.07 1.87
C LYS A 121 5.10 -11.49 0.46
N VAL A 122 5.98 -10.57 0.08
CA VAL A 122 6.08 -10.02 -1.29
C VAL A 122 7.13 -10.78 -2.12
N ILE A 123 8.12 -11.38 -1.45
CA ILE A 123 9.25 -12.09 -2.07
C ILE A 123 9.37 -13.48 -1.43
N TYR A 124 9.49 -14.51 -2.27
CA TYR A 124 9.62 -15.91 -1.89
C TYR A 124 10.88 -16.53 -2.50
N ARG A 125 11.28 -17.68 -1.97
CA ARG A 125 12.35 -18.53 -2.50
C ARG A 125 11.78 -19.82 -3.08
N PRO A 126 12.56 -20.55 -3.90
CA PRO A 126 12.23 -21.93 -4.22
C PRO A 126 11.95 -22.75 -2.95
N ASN A 127 10.97 -23.66 -3.01
CA ASN A 127 10.44 -24.44 -1.87
C ASN A 127 9.67 -23.69 -0.78
N ASP A 128 9.58 -22.36 -0.80
CA ASP A 128 8.71 -21.64 0.13
C ASP A 128 7.24 -22.02 -0.07
N VAL A 129 6.47 -21.96 1.01
CA VAL A 129 5.01 -22.06 0.96
C VAL A 129 4.43 -20.65 1.04
N ILE A 130 3.63 -20.31 0.04
CA ILE A 130 2.87 -19.07 -0.05
C ILE A 130 1.51 -19.29 0.60
N PHE A 131 1.13 -18.42 1.52
CA PHE A 131 -0.22 -18.37 2.07
C PHE A 131 -0.99 -17.26 1.38
N ILE A 132 -1.99 -17.63 0.60
CA ILE A 132 -2.80 -16.71 -0.21
C ILE A 132 -4.16 -16.56 0.44
N GLU A 133 -4.55 -15.33 0.71
CA GLU A 133 -5.88 -14.96 1.19
C GLU A 133 -6.57 -14.07 0.15
N VAL A 134 -7.84 -14.32 -0.11
CA VAL A 134 -8.65 -13.49 -1.01
C VAL A 134 -9.90 -13.05 -0.28
N LEU A 135 -10.11 -11.73 -0.18
CA LEU A 135 -11.30 -11.11 0.38
C LEU A 135 -12.23 -10.65 -0.74
N PHE A 136 -13.51 -10.99 -0.64
CA PHE A 136 -14.54 -10.64 -1.61
C PHE A 136 -15.51 -9.60 -1.02
N LEU A 137 -15.69 -8.49 -1.73
CA LEU A 137 -16.55 -7.39 -1.33
C LEU A 137 -17.57 -7.10 -2.43
N GLU A 138 -18.74 -6.57 -2.06
CA GLU A 138 -19.62 -5.95 -3.05
C GLU A 138 -18.95 -4.66 -3.56
N SER A 139 -18.90 -4.50 -4.88
CA SER A 139 -18.05 -3.47 -5.50
C SER A 139 -18.45 -2.04 -5.13
N PHE A 140 -19.73 -1.79 -4.83
CA PHE A 140 -20.26 -0.45 -4.59
C PHE A 140 -20.15 -0.03 -3.12
N ASN A 141 -20.73 -0.79 -2.21
CA ASN A 141 -20.80 -0.49 -0.79
C ASN A 141 -19.60 -1.04 0.01
N LYS A 142 -18.72 -1.82 -0.65
CA LYS A 142 -17.52 -2.44 -0.06
C LYS A 142 -17.81 -3.31 1.16
N THR A 143 -19.04 -3.82 1.27
CA THR A 143 -19.41 -4.77 2.33
C THR A 143 -18.99 -6.18 1.94
N PRO A 144 -18.58 -7.02 2.92
CA PRO A 144 -18.33 -8.43 2.67
C PRO A 144 -19.54 -9.10 2.04
N ILE A 145 -19.33 -9.88 0.97
CA ILE A 145 -20.44 -10.49 0.21
C ILE A 145 -21.31 -11.43 1.07
N ALA A 146 -20.75 -12.04 2.11
CA ALA A 146 -21.50 -12.87 3.07
C ALA A 146 -22.49 -12.06 3.93
N LEU A 147 -22.27 -10.75 4.11
CA LEU A 147 -23.16 -9.85 4.84
C LEU A 147 -24.17 -9.15 3.92
N SER A 148 -23.90 -9.13 2.61
CA SER A 148 -24.74 -8.50 1.59
C SER A 148 -25.90 -9.40 1.13
N ALA A 149 -25.96 -10.65 1.61
CA ALA A 149 -26.87 -11.69 1.13
C ALA A 149 -28.36 -11.38 1.40
N LYS A 150 -28.96 -10.57 0.53
CA LYS A 150 -30.41 -10.60 0.25
C LYS A 150 -30.79 -11.77 -0.67
N ASP A 151 -29.81 -12.45 -1.25
CA ASP A 151 -30.02 -13.41 -2.32
C ASP A 151 -29.43 -14.78 -1.97
N THR A 152 -30.30 -15.72 -1.58
CA THR A 152 -29.96 -17.11 -1.25
C THR A 152 -29.37 -17.86 -2.43
N TYR A 153 -29.57 -17.40 -3.67
CA TYR A 153 -29.02 -18.04 -4.87
C TYR A 153 -27.49 -17.88 -4.99
N PHE A 154 -26.93 -16.87 -4.32
CA PHE A 154 -25.52 -16.50 -4.36
C PHE A 154 -24.76 -16.86 -3.07
N SER A 155 -25.33 -17.71 -2.21
CA SER A 155 -24.73 -18.06 -0.92
C SER A 155 -23.45 -18.91 -1.04
N TYR A 156 -23.12 -19.40 -2.24
CA TYR A 156 -21.92 -20.20 -2.52
C TYR A 156 -21.30 -19.78 -3.85
N TYR A 157 -20.31 -18.88 -3.80
CA TYR A 157 -19.51 -18.53 -4.98
C TYR A 157 -18.36 -19.51 -5.12
N TYR A 158 -18.20 -20.08 -6.31
CA TYR A 158 -16.95 -20.73 -6.69
C TYR A 158 -16.12 -19.75 -7.50
N VAL A 159 -14.84 -19.66 -7.15
CA VAL A 159 -13.84 -18.84 -7.86
C VAL A 159 -12.70 -19.73 -8.31
N THR A 160 -12.13 -19.42 -9.45
CA THR A 160 -10.88 -20.04 -9.90
C THR A 160 -9.71 -19.19 -9.40
N VAL A 161 -8.75 -19.84 -8.75
CA VAL A 161 -7.46 -19.29 -8.36
C VAL A 161 -6.38 -19.93 -9.22
N ASP A 162 -5.75 -19.12 -10.07
CA ASP A 162 -4.61 -19.53 -10.89
C ASP A 162 -3.32 -18.90 -10.35
N ILE A 163 -2.23 -19.67 -10.40
CA ILE A 163 -0.87 -19.16 -10.18
C ILE A 163 -0.07 -19.41 -11.44
N THR A 164 0.51 -18.35 -12.01
CA THR A 164 1.33 -18.43 -13.22
C THR A 164 2.77 -18.04 -12.92
N ASP A 165 3.69 -18.69 -13.62
CA ASP A 165 5.11 -18.33 -13.62
C ASP A 165 5.41 -17.14 -14.55
N PRO A 166 6.66 -16.65 -14.59
CA PRO A 166 7.05 -15.52 -15.44
C PRO A 166 6.92 -15.79 -16.95
N SER A 167 6.85 -17.05 -17.37
CA SER A 167 6.61 -17.44 -18.78
C SER A 167 5.12 -17.44 -19.15
N GLY A 168 4.23 -17.22 -18.17
CA GLY A 168 2.79 -17.34 -18.32
C GLY A 168 2.27 -18.77 -18.16
N THR A 169 3.12 -19.73 -17.79
CA THR A 169 2.70 -21.11 -17.56
C THR A 169 1.92 -21.21 -16.25
N VAL A 170 0.74 -21.84 -16.28
CA VAL A 170 -0.08 -22.08 -15.09
C VAL A 170 0.54 -23.21 -14.25
N LEU A 171 0.98 -22.88 -13.04
CA LEU A 171 1.55 -23.81 -12.07
C LEU A 171 0.51 -24.40 -11.12
N LEU A 172 -0.56 -23.66 -10.84
CA LEU A 172 -1.71 -24.09 -10.07
C LEU A 172 -2.96 -23.51 -10.71
N SER A 173 -4.01 -24.33 -10.83
CA SER A 173 -5.37 -23.86 -11.09
C SER A 173 -6.31 -24.61 -10.16
N SER A 174 -7.07 -23.88 -9.36
CA SER A 174 -7.92 -24.47 -8.32
C SER A 174 -9.26 -23.76 -8.22
N SER A 175 -10.35 -24.53 -8.20
CA SER A 175 -11.69 -24.02 -7.91
C SER A 175 -11.93 -24.03 -6.41
N GLN A 176 -12.24 -22.86 -5.85
CA GLN A 176 -12.40 -22.65 -4.42
C GLN A 176 -13.80 -22.12 -4.11
N GLN A 177 -14.44 -22.70 -3.10
CA GLN A 177 -15.68 -22.18 -2.58
C GLN A 177 -15.38 -21.00 -1.64
N VAL A 178 -16.01 -19.87 -1.88
CA VAL A 178 -15.90 -18.70 -1.01
C VAL A 178 -16.68 -18.94 0.28
N GLN A 179 -16.02 -18.79 1.42
CA GLN A 179 -16.62 -18.94 2.75
C GLN A 179 -16.39 -17.67 3.56
N ASN A 180 -17.44 -17.12 4.19
CA ASN A 180 -17.38 -15.87 4.95
C ASN A 180 -16.76 -14.70 4.17
N SER A 181 -17.01 -14.63 2.86
CA SER A 181 -16.39 -13.65 1.94
C SER A 181 -14.88 -13.82 1.75
N THR A 182 -14.33 -14.99 2.08
CA THR A 182 -12.89 -15.26 1.98
C THR A 182 -12.59 -16.58 1.29
N VAL A 183 -11.40 -16.67 0.68
CA VAL A 183 -10.79 -17.92 0.20
C VAL A 183 -9.34 -17.95 0.67
N ALA A 184 -8.89 -19.10 1.14
CA ALA A 184 -7.50 -19.35 1.49
C ALA A 184 -6.93 -20.47 0.63
N VAL A 185 -5.76 -20.23 0.03
CA VAL A 185 -5.04 -21.20 -0.81
C VAL A 185 -3.58 -21.22 -0.39
N ASN A 186 -3.01 -22.40 -0.29
CA ASN A 186 -1.57 -22.57 -0.05
C ASN A 186 -0.90 -23.08 -1.31
N PHE A 187 0.25 -22.52 -1.65
CA PHE A 187 1.03 -22.94 -2.82
C PHE A 187 2.50 -23.09 -2.46
N LYS A 188 3.08 -24.25 -2.77
CA LYS A 188 4.51 -24.47 -2.59
C LYS A 188 5.25 -24.11 -3.87
N VAL A 189 6.16 -23.15 -3.80
CA VAL A 189 7.03 -22.76 -4.91
C VAL A 189 7.89 -23.96 -5.31
N PRO A 190 7.94 -24.37 -6.59
CA PRO A 190 8.77 -25.48 -7.03
C PRO A 190 10.25 -25.30 -6.65
N GLN A 191 10.95 -26.39 -6.30
CA GLN A 191 12.39 -26.33 -5.98
C GLN A 191 13.24 -25.75 -7.10
N LYS A 192 12.82 -25.97 -8.36
CA LYS A 192 13.50 -25.46 -9.57
C LYS A 192 12.74 -24.28 -10.18
N ALA A 193 12.09 -23.47 -9.33
CA ALA A 193 11.37 -22.28 -9.77
C ALA A 193 12.35 -21.29 -10.42
N VAL A 194 11.93 -20.72 -11.55
CA VAL A 194 12.68 -19.66 -12.22
C VAL A 194 12.53 -18.38 -11.40
N GLY A 195 13.61 -17.63 -11.20
CA GLY A 195 13.51 -16.31 -10.58
C GLY A 195 12.71 -15.34 -11.45
N GLY A 196 11.83 -14.54 -10.86
CA GLY A 196 11.03 -13.58 -11.60
C GLY A 196 9.71 -13.20 -10.94
N GLU A 197 8.85 -12.54 -11.73
CA GLU A 197 7.53 -12.12 -11.31
C GLU A 197 6.49 -13.18 -11.65
N TYR A 198 5.81 -13.65 -10.62
CA TYR A 198 4.72 -14.62 -10.69
C TYR A 198 3.41 -13.88 -10.48
N SER A 199 2.32 -14.45 -10.97
CA SER A 199 0.99 -13.86 -10.80
C SER A 199 0.03 -14.82 -10.12
N ILE A 200 -0.81 -14.28 -9.23
CA ILE A 200 -1.99 -14.92 -8.67
C ILE A 200 -3.18 -14.26 -9.34
N SER A 201 -4.02 -15.02 -10.03
CA SER A 201 -5.25 -14.53 -10.64
C SER A 201 -6.47 -15.18 -10.01
N VAL A 202 -7.49 -14.38 -9.68
CA VAL A 202 -8.76 -14.84 -9.14
C VAL A 202 -9.90 -14.34 -10.03
N TYR A 203 -10.79 -15.24 -10.46
CA TYR A 203 -11.90 -14.90 -11.35
C TYR A 203 -13.06 -15.88 -11.23
N SER A 204 -14.24 -15.47 -11.68
CA SER A 204 -15.41 -16.34 -11.88
C SER A 204 -16.31 -15.76 -12.97
N TYR A 205 -17.44 -16.40 -13.29
CA TYR A 205 -18.42 -15.81 -14.20
C TYR A 205 -18.95 -14.45 -13.70
N SER A 206 -19.06 -14.28 -12.38
CA SER A 206 -19.59 -13.07 -11.72
C SER A 206 -18.51 -12.13 -11.18
N LEU A 207 -17.24 -12.49 -11.36
CA LEU A 207 -16.08 -11.76 -10.84
C LEU A 207 -15.09 -11.56 -11.97
N ALA A 208 -14.85 -10.29 -12.32
CA ALA A 208 -13.79 -9.93 -13.24
C ALA A 208 -12.43 -10.43 -12.72
N ARG A 209 -11.52 -10.75 -13.64
CA ARG A 209 -10.19 -11.25 -13.26
C ARG A 209 -9.43 -10.18 -12.48
N THR A 210 -9.09 -10.52 -11.24
CA THR A 210 -8.20 -9.73 -10.38
C THR A 210 -6.86 -10.45 -10.29
N THR A 211 -5.77 -9.70 -10.42
CA THR A 211 -4.40 -10.25 -10.39
C THR A 211 -3.54 -9.56 -9.34
N LYS A 212 -2.71 -10.33 -8.62
CA LYS A 212 -1.64 -9.84 -7.75
C LYS A 212 -0.31 -10.45 -8.18
N ILE A 213 0.73 -9.63 -8.20
CA ILE A 213 2.09 -10.06 -8.52
C ILE A 213 2.86 -10.33 -7.23
N PHE A 214 3.66 -11.39 -7.24
CA PHE A 214 4.68 -11.66 -6.23
C PHE A 214 5.99 -12.03 -6.91
N ARG A 215 7.12 -11.92 -6.19
CA ARG A 215 8.44 -12.22 -6.77
C ARG A 215 9.02 -13.49 -6.17
N VAL A 216 9.56 -14.37 -7.02
CA VAL A 216 10.44 -15.44 -6.57
C VAL A 216 11.87 -15.02 -6.86
N ARG A 217 12.72 -15.02 -5.83
CA ARG A 217 14.15 -14.79 -5.96
C ARG A 217 14.89 -16.02 -5.46
N ASP A 218 15.73 -16.56 -6.32
CA ASP A 218 16.81 -17.41 -5.87
C ASP A 218 17.94 -16.48 -5.45
N TYR A 219 18.04 -16.21 -4.15
CA TYR A 219 19.24 -15.59 -3.62
C TYR A 219 20.27 -16.71 -3.55
N PRO A 220 21.35 -16.69 -4.35
CA PRO A 220 22.46 -17.55 -4.03
C PRO A 220 22.87 -17.26 -2.59
N ARG A 221 23.17 -18.32 -1.83
CA ARG A 221 23.52 -18.26 -0.40
C ARG A 221 24.69 -17.30 -0.09
N ASP A 222 25.38 -16.85 -1.13
CA ASP A 222 26.64 -16.12 -1.06
C ASP A 222 26.51 -14.60 -1.26
N GLU A 223 25.30 -14.06 -1.43
CA GLU A 223 25.13 -12.60 -1.43
C GLU A 223 25.18 -12.02 0.00
N LEU A 224 26.03 -11.01 0.19
CA LEU A 224 26.19 -10.29 1.46
C LEU A 224 25.64 -8.87 1.32
N VAL A 225 24.85 -8.45 2.31
CA VAL A 225 24.42 -7.07 2.50
C VAL A 225 25.39 -6.41 3.46
N ILE A 226 26.10 -5.38 2.99
CA ILE A 226 27.07 -4.62 3.77
C ILE A 226 26.49 -3.25 4.07
N THR A 227 26.46 -2.89 5.34
CA THR A 227 26.09 -1.54 5.80
C THR A 227 27.22 -0.99 6.66
N SER A 228 27.54 0.30 6.49
CA SER A 228 28.54 0.98 7.29
C SER A 228 27.98 2.27 7.87
N LEU A 229 28.41 2.59 9.08
CA LEU A 229 28.03 3.78 9.82
C LEU A 229 29.30 4.38 10.44
N THR A 230 29.54 5.66 10.20
CA THR A 230 30.60 6.43 10.85
C THR A 230 30.05 7.13 12.09
N SER A 231 30.94 7.47 13.02
CA SER A 231 30.54 8.17 14.26
C SER A 231 30.14 9.63 14.03
N LEU A 232 30.66 10.26 12.97
CA LEU A 232 30.35 11.63 12.58
C LEU A 232 29.96 11.69 11.09
N ASP A 233 29.21 12.73 10.74
CA ASP A 233 28.81 13.01 9.35
C ASP A 233 29.94 13.68 8.54
N SER A 234 30.91 14.29 9.21
CA SER A 234 32.07 14.94 8.58
C SER A 234 33.29 14.92 9.49
N TYR A 235 34.47 14.95 8.87
CA TYR A 235 35.75 14.85 9.54
C TYR A 235 36.75 15.88 8.98
N LYS A 236 37.78 16.19 9.75
CA LYS A 236 38.88 17.08 9.38
C LYS A 236 40.21 16.32 9.31
N PRO A 237 41.20 16.82 8.55
CA PRO A 237 42.57 16.30 8.60
C PRO A 237 43.09 16.18 10.04
N GLY A 238 43.77 15.07 10.34
CA GLY A 238 44.25 14.74 11.69
C GLY A 238 43.21 14.16 12.65
N GLN A 239 41.96 13.95 12.22
CA GLN A 239 40.95 13.28 13.05
C GLN A 239 40.87 11.78 12.77
N THR A 240 40.41 11.03 13.77
CA THR A 240 40.13 9.60 13.65
C THR A 240 38.67 9.37 13.23
N ILE A 241 38.47 8.56 12.20
CA ILE A 241 37.17 8.02 11.77
C ILE A 241 36.96 6.69 12.49
N ASP A 242 36.09 6.71 13.49
CA ASP A 242 35.57 5.49 14.10
C ASP A 242 34.22 5.13 13.47
N GLY A 243 34.03 3.85 13.16
CA GLY A 243 32.79 3.38 12.57
C GLY A 243 32.49 1.92 12.83
N LYS A 244 31.25 1.55 12.50
CA LYS A 244 30.73 0.20 12.57
C LYS A 244 30.38 -0.28 11.18
N ILE A 245 30.82 -1.49 10.85
CA ILE A 245 30.33 -2.24 9.69
C ILE A 245 29.41 -3.35 10.19
N ASN A 246 28.37 -3.61 9.44
CA ASN A 246 27.46 -4.71 9.67
C ASN A 246 27.24 -5.44 8.36
N VAL A 247 27.65 -6.69 8.33
CA VAL A 247 27.52 -7.59 7.20
C VAL A 247 26.46 -8.62 7.56
N GLN A 248 25.50 -8.81 6.67
CA GLN A 248 24.43 -9.80 6.85
C GLN A 248 24.35 -10.64 5.58
N GLN A 249 24.01 -11.92 5.73
CA GLN A 249 23.64 -12.69 4.56
C GLN A 249 22.35 -12.11 3.96
N ALA A 250 22.26 -11.99 2.64
CA ALA A 250 21.05 -11.53 1.96
C ALA A 250 19.84 -12.42 2.27
N ASN A 251 20.11 -13.67 2.70
CA ASN A 251 19.09 -14.61 3.13
C ASN A 251 18.55 -14.36 4.56
N GLY A 252 19.16 -13.46 5.34
CA GLY A 252 18.80 -13.13 6.73
C GLY A 252 19.27 -14.14 7.79
N GLU A 253 19.99 -15.19 7.41
CA GLU A 253 20.54 -16.19 8.34
C GLU A 253 21.80 -15.66 9.03
N ALA A 254 22.05 -16.12 10.26
CA ALA A 254 23.29 -15.84 10.98
C ALA A 254 24.48 -16.59 10.34
N PHE A 255 25.69 -16.06 10.49
CA PHE A 255 26.89 -16.76 10.04
C PHE A 255 27.17 -17.99 10.92
N GLU A 256 27.57 -19.08 10.28
CA GLU A 256 28.10 -20.25 10.99
C GLU A 256 29.41 -19.88 11.68
N SER A 257 29.63 -20.38 12.90
CA SER A 257 30.77 -20.00 13.74
C SER A 257 32.13 -20.24 13.07
N ASP A 258 32.19 -21.21 12.16
CA ASP A 258 33.42 -21.64 11.48
C ASP A 258 33.64 -20.94 10.12
N SER A 259 32.73 -20.05 9.71
CA SER A 259 32.78 -19.33 8.42
C SER A 259 32.48 -17.83 8.54
N LEU A 260 32.99 -17.20 9.59
CA LEU A 260 32.84 -15.76 9.79
C LEU A 260 33.49 -14.99 8.63
N PRO A 261 32.77 -14.07 7.97
CA PRO A 261 33.36 -13.26 6.93
C PRO A 261 34.43 -12.34 7.53
N THR A 262 35.44 -12.03 6.73
CA THR A 262 36.36 -10.95 7.01
C THR A 262 35.96 -9.74 6.18
N PHE A 263 36.16 -8.55 6.73
CA PHE A 263 36.03 -7.33 5.94
C PHE A 263 37.38 -6.65 5.78
N GLU A 264 37.54 -6.07 4.60
CA GLU A 264 38.63 -5.24 4.19
C GLU A 264 38.05 -3.84 3.93
N TYR A 265 38.76 -2.80 4.32
CA TYR A 265 38.44 -1.45 3.91
C TYR A 265 39.69 -0.80 3.34
N SER A 266 39.47 0.10 2.39
CA SER A 266 40.51 0.91 1.77
C SER A 266 40.07 2.36 1.77
N LEU A 267 40.95 3.24 2.21
CA LEU A 267 40.80 4.68 2.02
C LEU A 267 41.77 5.14 0.96
N ASP A 268 41.33 6.10 0.18
CA ASP A 268 42.16 6.79 -0.78
C ASP A 268 42.25 8.25 -0.38
N PHE A 269 43.42 8.66 0.12
CA PHE A 269 43.71 10.05 0.40
C PHE A 269 44.45 10.64 -0.79
N SER A 270 43.91 11.71 -1.37
CA SER A 270 44.68 12.57 -2.25
C SER A 270 45.49 13.56 -1.40
N SER A 271 46.78 13.31 -1.24
CA SER A 271 47.74 14.31 -0.77
C SER A 271 48.63 14.76 -1.94
N PRO A 272 49.14 16.01 -1.95
CA PRO A 272 50.18 16.44 -2.88
C PRO A 272 51.45 15.56 -2.85
N THR A 273 51.68 14.81 -1.77
CA THR A 273 52.91 14.03 -1.54
C THR A 273 52.75 12.53 -1.68
N GLN A 274 51.57 11.95 -1.42
CA GLN A 274 51.36 10.50 -1.44
C GLN A 274 49.89 10.09 -1.54
N GLN A 275 49.65 8.95 -2.18
CA GLN A 275 48.40 8.20 -2.08
C GLN A 275 48.57 7.15 -0.99
N LEU A 276 47.74 7.21 0.06
CA LEU A 276 47.84 6.26 1.18
C LEU A 276 46.65 5.30 1.14
N VAL A 277 46.92 4.02 0.93
CA VAL A 277 45.93 2.94 0.96
C VAL A 277 46.18 2.11 2.22
N GLU A 278 45.38 2.35 3.26
CA GLU A 278 45.39 1.47 4.44
C GLU A 278 44.40 0.33 4.22
N VAL A 279 44.92 -0.90 4.24
CA VAL A 279 44.14 -2.13 4.12
C VAL A 279 44.22 -2.88 5.44
N ARG A 280 43.10 -2.99 6.16
CA ARG A 280 43.02 -3.87 7.33
C ARG A 280 42.01 -4.98 7.11
N ASN A 281 42.46 -6.20 7.38
CA ASN A 281 41.61 -7.38 7.46
C ASN A 281 41.20 -7.60 8.91
N GLN A 282 39.90 -7.57 9.17
CA GLN A 282 39.36 -7.87 10.49
C GLN A 282 38.26 -8.92 10.39
N ALA A 283 38.27 -9.84 11.35
CA ALA A 283 37.21 -10.81 11.52
C ALA A 283 35.96 -10.09 12.04
N LEU A 284 34.80 -10.43 11.48
CA LEU A 284 33.53 -9.99 12.03
C LEU A 284 33.22 -10.77 13.31
N SER A 285 32.44 -10.13 14.19
CA SER A 285 31.77 -10.78 15.30
C SER A 285 30.72 -11.76 14.78
N LYS A 286 30.25 -12.68 15.65
CA LYS A 286 29.23 -13.68 15.28
C LYS A 286 27.91 -13.08 14.77
N ASP A 287 27.59 -11.86 15.19
CA ASP A 287 26.42 -11.11 14.73
C ASP A 287 26.64 -10.39 13.39
N GLY A 288 27.79 -10.59 12.74
CA GLY A 288 28.15 -9.91 11.51
C GLY A 288 28.67 -8.49 11.70
N SER A 289 28.90 -8.04 12.94
CA SER A 289 29.41 -6.70 13.21
C SER A 289 30.93 -6.62 13.29
N GLY A 290 31.48 -5.53 12.76
CA GLY A 290 32.89 -5.17 12.87
C GLY A 290 33.04 -3.68 13.21
N TYR A 291 34.17 -3.30 13.78
CA TYR A 291 34.49 -1.91 14.10
C TYR A 291 35.79 -1.53 13.44
N PHE A 292 35.84 -0.36 12.82
CA PHE A 292 37.06 0.17 12.22
C PHE A 292 37.41 1.52 12.83
N SER A 293 38.70 1.83 12.84
CA SER A 293 39.25 3.10 13.31
C SER A 293 40.40 3.48 12.39
N ILE A 294 40.32 4.69 11.83
CA ILE A 294 41.20 5.17 10.77
C ILE A 294 41.65 6.59 11.11
N GLU A 295 42.95 6.87 11.03
CA GLU A 295 43.45 8.23 11.21
C GLU A 295 43.56 8.95 9.86
N ILE A 296 42.98 10.15 9.75
CA ILE A 296 43.10 10.99 8.56
C ILE A 296 44.46 11.71 8.61
N PRO A 297 45.32 11.59 7.59
CA PRO A 297 46.58 12.31 7.54
C PRO A 297 46.38 13.83 7.69
N THR A 298 47.30 14.50 8.37
CA THR A 298 47.21 15.96 8.61
C THR A 298 47.42 16.79 7.34
N ASP A 299 48.01 16.20 6.30
CA ASP A 299 48.41 16.82 5.03
C ASP A 299 47.49 16.47 3.85
N CYS A 300 46.34 15.84 4.08
CA CYS A 300 45.41 15.46 3.00
C CYS A 300 44.66 16.68 2.43
N ASP A 301 44.41 16.67 1.12
CA ASP A 301 43.56 17.68 0.48
C ASP A 301 42.07 17.38 0.78
N ILE A 302 41.29 18.43 1.04
CA ILE A 302 39.92 18.36 1.60
C ILE A 302 38.82 18.05 0.56
N ASN A 303 39.21 17.60 -0.62
CA ASN A 303 38.25 17.16 -1.62
C ASN A 303 37.75 15.75 -1.28
N ILE A 304 36.43 15.54 -1.47
CA ILE A 304 35.64 14.33 -1.12
C ILE A 304 36.51 13.07 -1.05
N LEU A 305 36.62 12.49 0.16
CA LEU A 305 37.36 11.25 0.43
C LEU A 305 36.41 10.05 0.33
N PRO A 306 36.43 9.26 -0.75
CA PRO A 306 35.63 8.05 -0.82
C PRO A 306 36.21 6.97 0.10
N ILE A 307 35.37 6.36 0.94
CA ILE A 307 35.71 5.16 1.70
C ILE A 307 35.10 3.96 0.99
N ALA A 308 35.93 3.00 0.57
CA ALA A 308 35.48 1.76 -0.04
C ALA A 308 35.61 0.60 0.96
N PHE A 309 34.56 -0.20 1.06
CA PHE A 309 34.52 -1.42 1.87
C PHE A 309 34.39 -2.62 0.94
N LYS A 310 35.18 -3.66 1.22
CA LYS A 310 35.13 -4.94 0.51
C LYS A 310 35.05 -6.06 1.54
N SER A 311 33.95 -6.80 1.59
CA SER A 311 33.89 -8.02 2.42
C SER A 311 34.31 -9.23 1.60
N THR A 312 35.16 -10.08 2.19
CA THR A 312 35.54 -11.34 1.57
C THR A 312 35.15 -12.48 2.52
N ARG A 313 34.37 -13.44 2.02
CA ARG A 313 34.09 -14.68 2.75
C ARG A 313 35.24 -15.64 2.49
N SER A 314 35.96 -16.04 3.54
CA SER A 314 36.91 -17.15 3.43
C SER A 314 36.12 -18.46 3.44
N ILE A 315 36.01 -19.13 2.29
CA ILE A 315 35.44 -20.47 2.22
C ILE A 315 36.60 -21.44 2.47
N HIS A 316 36.72 -21.93 3.71
CA HIS A 316 37.54 -23.10 3.97
C HIS A 316 36.72 -24.34 3.58
N TYR A 317 37.16 -25.01 2.51
CA TYR A 317 36.66 -26.32 2.09
C TYR A 317 37.18 -27.42 3.01
#